data_AF-A0A806K227-F1
#
_entry.id   AF-A0A806K227-F1
#
_cell.length_a   1.000
_cell.length_b   1.000
_cell.length_c   1.000
_cell.angle_alpha   90.00
_cell.angle_beta   90.00
_cell.angle_gamma   90.00
#
_symmetry.space_group_name_H-M   'P 1'
#
loop_
_entity.id
_entity.type
_entity.pdbx_description
1 polymer ?
#
loop_
_entity_poly.entity_id
_entity_poly.type
_entity_poly.pdbx_seq_one_letter_code
_entity_poly.pdbx_strand_id
1 'polypeptide(L)'
;MKKTIQKILVIFMVLFACGSNAGAQTGGVDPLTQTEPLDATLRTVRTYTGNSNGNKALPGSPYGYEIWSSTGSRSTKLIWYGPNQGGGAAFRAEWNNSGNFLGRVGYYWGYGDPYTSYKNIFCDFNFTRSANGTAGNFSYIGIYGWSRDPLIEYYIVEDWFGSGIIGPSTMGNGAVKRGEFVVDGATYFIYEGTRNNQPSIDGTSTFKQFFSVRQTRRQAGTISVTEHFKKWDELGMKLGSSMYEAKFKIEAGGGRGWLDLTYLTFYQKD
;
A
#
# COMPACT_ATOMS: atom_id res chain seq x y z
N MET A 1 4.37 44.88 -72.43
CA MET A 1 3.11 44.26 -72.93
C MET A 1 2.82 43.01 -72.10
N LYS A 2 1.54 42.81 -71.78
CA LYS A 2 0.89 41.82 -70.89
C LYS A 2 1.52 40.40 -70.90
N LYS A 3 1.61 39.74 -69.74
CA LYS A 3 0.60 38.78 -69.24
C LYS A 3 0.99 38.18 -67.88
N THR A 4 -0.06 37.77 -67.18
CA THR A 4 -0.17 37.37 -65.78
C THR A 4 -0.28 35.84 -65.63
N ILE A 5 -0.10 35.35 -64.38
CA ILE A 5 -0.62 34.09 -63.77
C ILE A 5 0.14 32.81 -64.20
N GLN A 6 0.62 31.93 -63.32
CA GLN A 6 -0.15 31.21 -62.29
C GLN A 6 0.73 30.61 -61.17
N LYS A 7 0.18 30.62 -59.95
CA LYS A 7 0.65 29.94 -58.74
C LYS A 7 0.65 28.41 -58.90
N ILE A 8 1.58 27.72 -58.23
CA ILE A 8 1.33 26.55 -57.37
C ILE A 8 2.54 26.41 -56.43
N LEU A 9 2.24 26.44 -55.12
CA LEU A 9 3.15 26.23 -54.01
C LEU A 9 2.92 24.80 -53.52
N VAL A 10 3.92 23.93 -53.60
CA VAL A 10 3.96 22.68 -52.83
C VAL A 10 5.40 22.51 -52.33
N ILE A 11 5.58 22.76 -51.04
CA ILE A 11 6.83 22.55 -50.31
C ILE A 11 6.89 21.06 -49.93
N PHE A 12 7.82 20.32 -50.53
CA PHE A 12 8.21 18.99 -50.06
C PHE A 12 9.29 19.16 -48.99
N MET A 13 8.91 18.94 -47.73
CA MET A 13 9.84 18.87 -46.60
C MET A 13 10.42 17.45 -46.57
N VAL A 14 11.71 17.32 -46.93
CA VAL A 14 12.45 16.05 -46.88
C VAL A 14 12.86 15.76 -45.43
N LEU A 15 12.60 14.52 -45.03
CA LEU A 15 12.94 13.88 -43.75
C LEU A 15 14.37 14.16 -43.28
N PHE A 16 14.51 14.47 -41.99
CA PHE A 16 15.66 14.04 -41.21
C PHE A 16 15.17 13.02 -40.17
N ALA A 17 15.44 11.74 -40.43
CA ALA A 17 15.35 10.69 -39.44
C ALA A 17 16.67 10.67 -38.66
N CYS A 18 16.61 10.99 -37.37
CA CYS A 18 17.62 10.54 -36.41
C CYS A 18 16.86 9.78 -35.32
N GLY A 19 16.87 8.46 -35.45
CA GLY A 19 16.33 7.56 -34.44
C GLY A 19 17.25 7.56 -33.24
N SER A 20 16.79 8.12 -32.13
CA SER A 20 17.19 7.69 -30.80
C SER A 20 15.99 6.96 -30.20
N ASN A 21 16.13 5.64 -30.01
CA ASN A 21 15.26 4.87 -29.14
C ASN A 21 15.42 5.40 -27.72
N ALA A 22 14.65 6.43 -27.38
CA ALA A 22 14.38 6.79 -26.01
C ALA A 22 13.46 5.69 -25.46
N GLY A 23 13.97 4.92 -24.49
CA GLY A 23 13.16 4.01 -23.70
C GLY A 23 11.93 4.75 -23.18
N ALA A 24 10.80 4.07 -23.17
CA ALA A 24 9.54 4.59 -22.66
C ALA A 24 9.74 5.11 -21.22
N GLN A 25 9.95 6.41 -21.09
CA GLN A 25 9.71 7.15 -19.87
C GLN A 25 8.20 7.08 -19.66
N THR A 26 7.76 6.19 -18.78
CA THR A 26 6.40 6.20 -18.25
C THR A 26 6.21 7.57 -17.60
N GLY A 27 5.43 8.45 -18.24
CA GLY A 27 5.04 9.72 -17.65
C GLY A 27 4.52 9.48 -16.24
N GLY A 28 5.00 10.25 -15.26
CA GLY A 28 4.60 10.11 -13.86
C GLY A 28 3.08 10.15 -13.74
N VAL A 29 2.51 9.10 -13.15
CA VAL A 29 1.07 8.96 -12.96
C VAL A 29 0.71 9.65 -11.64
N ASP A 30 -0.15 10.67 -11.66
CA ASP A 30 -0.62 11.33 -10.44
C ASP A 30 -1.63 10.43 -9.71
N PRO A 31 -1.32 9.94 -8.49
CA PRO A 31 -2.22 9.08 -7.74
C PRO A 31 -3.54 9.77 -7.36
N LEU A 32 -3.57 11.09 -7.19
CA LEU A 32 -4.78 11.82 -6.77
C LEU A 32 -5.87 11.78 -7.84
N THR A 33 -5.48 11.64 -9.11
CA THR A 33 -6.41 11.66 -10.25
C THR A 33 -6.71 10.26 -10.77
N GLN A 34 -6.16 9.19 -10.18
CA GLN A 34 -6.39 7.82 -10.62
C GLN A 34 -7.76 7.27 -10.19
N THR A 35 -8.81 7.69 -10.89
CA THR A 35 -10.15 7.12 -10.78
C THR A 35 -10.51 6.17 -11.92
N GLU A 36 -9.58 5.93 -12.84
CA GLU A 36 -9.84 5.15 -14.05
C GLU A 36 -10.23 3.70 -13.71
N PRO A 37 -11.32 3.18 -14.30
CA PRO A 37 -11.66 1.78 -14.18
C PRO A 37 -10.55 0.94 -14.81
N LEU A 38 -10.05 -0.02 -14.06
CA LEU A 38 -9.00 -0.94 -14.52
C LEU A 38 -9.46 -1.66 -15.78
N ASP A 39 -8.54 -1.82 -16.73
CA ASP A 39 -8.84 -2.42 -18.02
C ASP A 39 -9.05 -3.94 -17.86
N ALA A 40 -10.32 -4.35 -17.89
CA ALA A 40 -10.73 -5.74 -17.79
C ALA A 40 -10.23 -6.61 -18.97
N THR A 41 -9.73 -6.00 -20.05
CA THR A 41 -9.14 -6.69 -21.20
C THR A 41 -7.66 -7.03 -21.01
N LEU A 42 -6.93 -6.36 -20.11
CA LEU A 42 -5.53 -6.63 -19.74
C LEU A 42 -5.34 -7.85 -18.82
N ARG A 43 -6.22 -8.84 -19.00
CA ARG A 43 -6.52 -10.01 -18.15
C ARG A 43 -5.33 -10.67 -17.43
N THR A 44 -4.93 -10.09 -16.31
CA THR A 44 -4.32 -10.83 -15.21
C THR A 44 -5.00 -10.52 -13.88
N VAL A 45 -6.33 -10.50 -13.89
CA VAL A 45 -7.12 -10.51 -12.65
C VAL A 45 -6.98 -11.88 -11.98
N ARG A 46 -6.37 -11.92 -10.81
CA ARG A 46 -6.21 -13.15 -10.01
C ARG A 46 -6.95 -13.02 -8.70
N THR A 47 -7.92 -13.89 -8.49
CA THR A 47 -8.69 -13.97 -7.25
C THR A 47 -8.10 -15.02 -6.33
N TYR A 48 -7.78 -14.61 -5.11
CA TYR A 48 -7.29 -15.44 -4.04
C TYR A 48 -8.30 -15.43 -2.89
N THR A 49 -8.51 -16.57 -2.24
CA THR A 49 -9.49 -16.74 -1.17
C THR A 49 -8.93 -17.59 -0.05
N GLY A 50 -9.30 -17.27 1.20
CA GLY A 50 -8.80 -17.98 2.38
C GLY A 50 -7.33 -17.68 2.68
N ASN A 51 -6.85 -18.19 3.80
CA ASN A 51 -5.50 -17.90 4.28
C ASN A 51 -4.45 -18.41 3.27
N SER A 52 -3.51 -17.53 2.89
CA SER A 52 -2.42 -17.91 2.00
C SER A 52 -1.28 -18.63 2.74
N ASN A 53 -1.29 -18.60 4.08
CA ASN A 53 -0.25 -19.15 4.96
C ASN A 53 1.13 -18.56 4.64
N GLY A 54 1.25 -17.24 4.87
CA GLY A 54 2.42 -16.44 4.55
C GLY A 54 2.36 -15.83 3.15
N ASN A 55 3.46 -15.18 2.78
CA ASN A 55 3.62 -14.50 1.51
C ASN A 55 3.54 -15.45 0.32
N LYS A 56 2.90 -14.99 -0.76
CA LYS A 56 2.89 -15.66 -2.06
C LYS A 56 3.29 -14.67 -3.15
N ALA A 57 4.24 -15.05 -3.98
CA ALA A 57 4.69 -14.21 -5.11
C ALA A 57 3.57 -14.00 -6.14
N LEU A 58 3.52 -12.80 -6.72
CA LEU A 58 2.61 -12.47 -7.80
C LEU A 58 3.32 -12.67 -9.16
N PRO A 59 2.75 -13.43 -10.11
CA PRO A 59 3.41 -13.73 -11.37
C PRO A 59 3.74 -12.47 -12.19
N GLY A 60 5.00 -12.32 -12.60
CA GLY A 60 5.45 -11.17 -13.40
C GLY A 60 5.51 -9.85 -12.61
N SER A 61 5.55 -9.92 -11.28
CA SER A 61 5.58 -8.75 -10.39
C SER A 61 6.71 -8.89 -9.37
N PRO A 62 7.34 -7.78 -8.92
CA PRO A 62 8.24 -7.79 -7.79
C PRO A 62 7.52 -7.95 -6.44
N TYR A 63 6.19 -7.94 -6.43
CA TYR A 63 5.38 -7.94 -5.23
C TYR A 63 4.91 -9.34 -4.82
N GLY A 64 4.62 -9.48 -3.53
CA GLY A 64 3.89 -10.61 -2.99
C GLY A 64 2.58 -10.19 -2.35
N TYR A 65 1.63 -11.11 -2.28
CA TYR A 65 0.38 -10.94 -1.55
C TYR A 65 0.33 -11.83 -0.31
N GLU A 66 -0.52 -11.46 0.64
CA GLU A 66 -0.92 -12.34 1.73
C GLU A 66 -2.38 -12.09 2.12
N ILE A 67 -3.10 -13.18 2.38
CA ILE A 67 -4.43 -13.17 2.99
C ILE A 67 -4.34 -13.90 4.33
N TRP A 68 -4.92 -13.30 5.36
CA TRP A 68 -5.17 -13.94 6.63
C TRP A 68 -6.55 -13.57 7.17
N SER A 69 -7.23 -14.50 7.82
CA SER A 69 -8.41 -14.24 8.62
C SER A 69 -8.42 -15.21 9.81
N SER A 70 -8.95 -14.76 10.95
CA SER A 70 -8.95 -15.56 12.18
C SER A 70 -9.83 -16.81 12.08
N THR A 71 -10.85 -16.78 11.22
CA THR A 71 -11.73 -17.93 10.96
C THR A 71 -11.22 -18.86 9.85
N GLY A 72 -10.16 -18.48 9.14
CA GLY A 72 -9.72 -19.17 7.92
C GLY A 72 -10.75 -19.14 6.78
N SER A 73 -11.70 -18.19 6.82
CA SER A 73 -12.85 -18.17 5.93
C SER A 73 -12.46 -17.95 4.47
N ARG A 74 -13.04 -18.79 3.60
CA ARG A 74 -12.94 -18.65 2.13
C ARG A 74 -13.89 -17.58 1.57
N SER A 75 -14.68 -16.91 2.43
CA SER A 75 -15.52 -15.77 2.05
C SER A 75 -14.74 -14.46 1.95
N THR A 76 -13.44 -14.49 2.23
CA THR A 76 -12.50 -13.40 1.96
C THR A 76 -12.00 -13.49 0.53
N LYS A 77 -11.81 -12.34 -0.12
CA LYS A 77 -11.18 -12.26 -1.44
C LYS A 77 -10.08 -11.21 -1.43
N LEU A 78 -8.99 -11.52 -2.11
CA LEU A 78 -8.04 -10.56 -2.65
C LEU A 78 -7.98 -10.77 -4.16
N ILE A 79 -8.29 -9.74 -4.92
CA ILE A 79 -8.34 -9.75 -6.37
C ILE A 79 -7.23 -8.83 -6.85
N TRP A 80 -6.08 -9.39 -7.22
CA TRP A 80 -4.98 -8.60 -7.77
C TRP A 80 -5.23 -8.30 -9.24
N TYR A 81 -5.01 -7.05 -9.65
CA TYR A 81 -5.34 -6.58 -11.00
C TYR A 81 -4.26 -6.87 -12.06
N GLY A 82 -3.09 -7.34 -11.63
CA GLY A 82 -2.00 -7.73 -12.51
C GLY A 82 -0.89 -6.68 -12.57
N PRO A 83 0.24 -7.02 -13.22
CA PRO A 83 1.46 -6.21 -13.15
C PRO A 83 1.42 -4.98 -14.09
N ASN A 84 0.51 -4.97 -15.07
CA ASN A 84 0.52 -4.01 -16.18
C ASN A 84 -0.56 -2.93 -16.08
N GLN A 85 -1.21 -2.79 -14.92
CA GLN A 85 -2.25 -1.78 -14.69
C GLN A 85 -2.33 -1.39 -13.21
N GLY A 86 -2.93 -0.24 -12.92
CA GLY A 86 -3.14 0.23 -11.55
C GLY A 86 -1.85 0.35 -10.74
N GLY A 87 -0.71 0.65 -11.38
CA GLY A 87 0.60 0.72 -10.71
C GLY A 87 1.24 -0.64 -10.39
N GLY A 88 0.63 -1.76 -10.81
CA GLY A 88 1.18 -3.11 -10.70
C GLY A 88 0.97 -3.81 -9.36
N ALA A 89 0.63 -3.08 -8.29
CA ALA A 89 0.29 -3.65 -6.99
C ALA A 89 -1.21 -3.56 -6.65
N ALA A 90 -2.00 -2.85 -7.44
CA ALA A 90 -3.42 -2.61 -7.18
C ALA A 90 -4.22 -3.90 -7.01
N PHE A 91 -5.12 -3.90 -6.02
CA PHE A 91 -5.98 -5.02 -5.71
C PHE A 91 -7.32 -4.57 -5.12
N ARG A 92 -8.32 -5.42 -5.27
CA ARG A 92 -9.57 -5.34 -4.52
C ARG A 92 -9.61 -6.37 -3.42
N ALA A 93 -10.18 -6.00 -2.29
CA ALA A 93 -10.42 -6.88 -1.17
C ALA A 93 -11.91 -6.91 -0.82
N GLU A 94 -12.42 -8.09 -0.49
CA GLU A 94 -13.79 -8.29 -0.03
C GLU A 94 -13.77 -9.17 1.20
N TRP A 95 -14.60 -8.84 2.19
CA TRP A 95 -14.80 -9.65 3.38
C TRP A 95 -16.28 -9.77 3.71
N ASN A 96 -16.63 -10.89 4.34
CA ASN A 96 -17.98 -11.14 4.82
C ASN A 96 -17.89 -11.99 6.09
N ASN A 97 -18.05 -11.34 7.24
CA ASN A 97 -18.01 -11.90 8.58
C ASN A 97 -16.85 -12.89 8.79
N SER A 98 -15.67 -12.50 8.29
CA SER A 98 -14.53 -13.41 8.16
C SER A 98 -13.59 -13.42 9.37
N GLY A 99 -13.85 -12.57 10.37
CA GLY A 99 -13.05 -12.41 11.59
C GLY A 99 -11.62 -11.93 11.31
N ASN A 100 -11.26 -10.76 11.84
CA ASN A 100 -9.97 -10.09 11.62
C ASN A 100 -9.31 -10.39 10.26
N PHE A 101 -9.96 -9.98 9.16
CA PHE A 101 -9.45 -10.20 7.83
C PHE A 101 -8.31 -9.21 7.52
N LEU A 102 -7.18 -9.71 7.03
CA LEU A 102 -6.05 -8.95 6.50
C LEU A 102 -5.83 -9.36 5.04
N GLY A 103 -5.89 -8.38 4.13
CA GLY A 103 -5.47 -8.55 2.73
C GLY A 103 -4.40 -7.52 2.40
N ARG A 104 -3.24 -7.96 1.89
CA ARG A 104 -2.11 -7.06 1.62
C ARG A 104 -1.28 -7.45 0.41
N VAL A 105 -0.75 -6.44 -0.28
CA VAL A 105 0.14 -6.56 -1.46
C VAL A 105 1.28 -5.54 -1.37
N GLY A 106 2.50 -5.94 -1.72
CA GLY A 106 3.66 -5.04 -1.81
C GLY A 106 4.99 -5.79 -1.69
N TYR A 107 6.03 -5.12 -1.20
CA TYR A 107 7.35 -5.71 -1.03
C TYR A 107 7.36 -6.82 0.02
N TYR A 108 8.12 -7.87 -0.28
CA TYR A 108 8.41 -8.96 0.65
C TYR A 108 9.90 -9.25 0.62
N TRP A 109 10.55 -9.17 1.78
CA TRP A 109 11.99 -9.43 1.94
C TRP A 109 12.25 -10.70 2.75
N GLY A 110 11.31 -11.10 3.63
CA GLY A 110 11.42 -12.28 4.48
C GLY A 110 12.45 -12.10 5.59
N TYR A 111 13.74 -12.23 5.26
CA TYR A 111 14.85 -11.93 6.17
C TYR A 111 15.71 -10.86 5.50
N GLY A 112 15.17 -9.65 5.45
CA GLY A 112 15.80 -8.54 4.78
C GLY A 112 16.90 -7.87 5.62
N ASP A 113 17.46 -6.82 5.04
CA ASP A 113 18.35 -5.85 5.67
C ASP A 113 17.58 -4.85 6.57
N PRO A 114 18.27 -3.97 7.34
CA PRO A 114 17.62 -2.86 8.03
C PRO A 114 16.92 -1.91 7.04
N TYR A 115 15.93 -1.15 7.52
CA TYR A 115 15.14 -0.26 6.67
C TYR A 115 15.99 0.75 5.87
N THR A 116 17.15 1.14 6.41
CA THR A 116 18.10 2.08 5.80
C THR A 116 18.76 1.56 4.53
N SER A 117 18.75 0.25 4.28
CA SER A 117 19.30 -0.37 3.07
C SER A 117 18.36 -0.27 1.85
N TYR A 118 17.09 0.10 2.05
CA TYR A 118 16.05 0.09 0.99
C TYR A 118 15.79 1.46 0.34
N LYS A 119 16.77 2.38 0.43
CA LYS A 119 16.62 3.79 0.02
C LYS A 119 15.38 4.45 0.65
N ASN A 120 14.88 5.55 0.08
CA ASN A 120 13.61 6.13 0.49
C ASN A 120 12.46 5.40 -0.22
N ILE A 121 11.63 4.70 0.55
CA ILE A 121 10.47 3.93 0.10
C ILE A 121 9.25 4.86 0.03
N PHE A 122 8.54 4.80 -1.09
CA PHE A 122 7.29 5.50 -1.32
C PHE A 122 6.19 4.52 -1.75
N CYS A 123 4.96 4.90 -1.44
CA CYS A 123 3.76 4.22 -1.90
C CYS A 123 2.75 5.23 -2.40
N ASP A 124 2.44 5.20 -3.69
CA ASP A 124 1.37 5.99 -4.27
C ASP A 124 0.11 5.13 -4.33
N PHE A 125 -1.01 5.66 -3.87
CA PHE A 125 -2.27 4.92 -3.79
C PHE A 125 -3.47 5.77 -4.18
N ASN A 126 -4.51 5.10 -4.68
CA ASN A 126 -5.87 5.60 -4.81
C ASN A 126 -6.82 4.43 -4.59
N PHE A 127 -7.82 4.59 -3.73
CA PHE A 127 -8.84 3.57 -3.53
C PHE A 127 -10.22 4.16 -3.32
N THR A 128 -11.21 3.33 -3.59
CA THR A 128 -12.57 3.49 -3.06
C THR A 128 -12.88 2.38 -2.07
N ARG A 129 -13.88 2.57 -1.22
CA ARG A 129 -14.25 1.58 -0.20
C ARG A 129 -15.72 1.64 0.16
N SER A 130 -16.20 0.59 0.81
CA SER A 130 -17.53 0.58 1.41
C SER A 130 -17.69 1.62 2.53
N ALA A 131 -18.94 1.91 2.90
CA ALA A 131 -19.31 2.88 3.91
C ALA A 131 -18.70 2.57 5.29
N ASN A 132 -18.66 3.58 6.18
CA ASN A 132 -18.25 3.35 7.57
C ASN A 132 -19.14 2.29 8.27
N GLY A 133 -18.58 1.59 9.25
CA GLY A 133 -19.26 0.52 9.98
C GLY A 133 -19.21 -0.86 9.31
N THR A 134 -18.59 -1.00 8.13
CA THR A 134 -18.56 -2.26 7.38
C THR A 134 -17.39 -3.19 7.73
N ALA A 135 -16.48 -2.79 8.62
CA ALA A 135 -15.25 -3.54 8.94
C ALA A 135 -15.13 -3.99 10.41
N GLY A 136 -16.23 -3.99 11.16
CA GLY A 136 -16.24 -4.36 12.58
C GLY A 136 -15.67 -3.27 13.50
N ASN A 137 -15.24 -3.68 14.70
CA ASN A 137 -14.86 -2.75 15.77
C ASN A 137 -13.52 -2.03 15.55
N PHE A 138 -12.64 -2.59 14.73
CA PHE A 138 -11.37 -2.00 14.36
C PHE A 138 -11.07 -2.28 12.88
N SER A 139 -10.36 -1.37 12.24
CA SER A 139 -9.91 -1.53 10.85
C SER A 139 -8.75 -0.59 10.56
N TYR A 140 -7.90 -0.98 9.62
CA TYR A 140 -6.72 -0.21 9.23
C TYR A 140 -6.52 -0.28 7.71
N ILE A 141 -6.30 0.86 7.09
CA ILE A 141 -5.93 0.98 5.68
C ILE A 141 -4.62 1.77 5.59
N GLY A 142 -3.62 1.22 4.92
CA GLY A 142 -2.33 1.88 4.70
C GLY A 142 -1.17 0.90 4.66
N ILE A 143 0.03 1.33 5.05
CA ILE A 143 1.23 0.48 5.03
C ILE A 143 1.29 -0.39 6.28
N TYR A 144 1.75 -1.61 6.08
CA TYR A 144 1.92 -2.62 7.10
C TYR A 144 3.14 -3.49 6.82
N GLY A 145 3.76 -3.97 7.88
CA GLY A 145 4.68 -5.08 7.79
C GLY A 145 5.22 -5.50 9.14
N TRP A 146 6.26 -6.31 9.08
CA TRP A 146 7.03 -6.76 10.22
C TRP A 146 8.50 -6.44 10.05
N SER A 147 9.21 -6.44 11.18
CA SER A 147 10.66 -6.45 11.24
C SER A 147 11.11 -7.31 12.41
N ARG A 148 12.37 -7.77 12.38
CA ARG A 148 12.98 -8.63 13.40
C ARG A 148 14.19 -7.96 14.07
N ASP A 149 14.54 -8.57 15.21
CA ASP A 149 15.62 -8.17 16.12
C ASP A 149 15.46 -6.73 16.67
N PRO A 150 14.37 -6.44 17.42
CA PRO A 150 13.34 -7.34 17.96
C PRO A 150 12.14 -7.55 17.01
N LEU A 151 11.23 -8.49 17.33
CA LEU A 151 10.00 -8.68 16.57
C LEU A 151 9.06 -7.48 16.73
N ILE A 152 8.84 -6.75 15.64
CA ILE A 152 7.98 -5.56 15.56
C ILE A 152 6.95 -5.77 14.47
N GLU A 153 5.69 -5.51 14.79
CA GLU A 153 4.62 -5.31 13.79
C GLU A 153 4.38 -3.81 13.64
N TYR A 154 4.29 -3.29 12.43
CA TYR A 154 4.16 -1.85 12.21
C TYR A 154 3.05 -1.47 11.25
N TYR A 155 2.52 -0.26 11.45
CA TYR A 155 1.36 0.28 10.75
C TYR A 155 1.57 1.77 10.44
N ILE A 156 1.32 2.18 9.19
CA ILE A 156 1.11 3.57 8.81
C ILE A 156 -0.32 3.66 8.29
N VAL A 157 -1.21 4.28 9.06
CA VAL A 157 -2.65 4.24 8.83
C VAL A 157 -3.13 5.54 8.20
N GLU A 158 -3.64 5.43 6.98
CA GLU A 158 -4.16 6.54 6.16
C GLU A 158 -5.69 6.70 6.28
N ASP A 159 -6.42 5.59 6.47
CA ASP A 159 -7.88 5.54 6.57
C ASP A 159 -8.34 4.30 7.38
N TRP A 160 -9.62 4.26 7.74
CA TRP A 160 -10.31 3.18 8.46
C TRP A 160 -11.84 3.35 8.34
N PHE A 161 -12.60 2.30 8.66
CA PHE A 161 -14.06 2.27 8.50
C PHE A 161 -14.84 2.79 9.73
N GLY A 162 -14.16 3.30 10.74
CA GLY A 162 -14.78 3.94 11.90
C GLY A 162 -15.17 5.39 11.62
N SER A 163 -16.03 5.97 12.47
CA SER A 163 -16.43 7.37 12.37
C SER A 163 -15.43 8.34 13.02
N GLY A 164 -14.80 7.94 14.13
CA GLY A 164 -13.79 8.74 14.86
C GLY A 164 -12.35 8.28 14.60
N ILE A 165 -11.38 9.13 14.95
CA ILE A 165 -9.94 8.81 14.86
C ILE A 165 -9.62 7.56 15.69
N ILE A 166 -8.91 6.60 15.06
CA ILE A 166 -8.44 5.40 15.76
C ILE A 166 -7.43 5.77 16.84
N GLY A 167 -7.40 5.00 17.92
CA GLY A 167 -6.55 5.27 19.06
C GLY A 167 -6.19 4.02 19.85
N PRO A 168 -5.61 4.18 21.06
CA PRO A 168 -5.09 3.09 21.87
C PRO A 168 -6.03 1.90 22.09
N SER A 169 -7.34 2.13 22.16
CA SER A 169 -8.36 1.08 22.37
C SER A 169 -8.47 0.06 21.24
N THR A 170 -7.91 0.37 20.06
CA THR A 170 -7.90 -0.53 18.90
C THR A 170 -6.52 -1.17 18.65
N MET A 171 -5.49 -0.68 19.33
CA MET A 171 -4.08 -1.07 19.14
C MET A 171 -3.64 -2.14 20.15
N GLY A 172 -2.34 -2.41 20.23
CA GLY A 172 -1.76 -3.28 21.23
C GLY A 172 -2.04 -2.83 22.67
N ASN A 173 -1.94 -3.78 23.60
CA ASN A 173 -2.16 -3.53 25.02
C ASN A 173 -1.26 -2.40 25.52
N GLY A 174 -1.86 -1.48 26.29
CA GLY A 174 -1.15 -0.34 26.86
C GLY A 174 -0.57 0.61 25.81
N ALA A 175 -1.18 0.70 24.61
CA ALA A 175 -0.72 1.62 23.59
C ALA A 175 -0.67 3.07 24.11
N VAL A 176 0.48 3.72 23.96
CA VAL A 176 0.74 5.09 24.41
C VAL A 176 1.21 5.96 23.26
N LYS A 177 0.79 7.23 23.24
CA LYS A 177 1.30 8.20 22.27
C LYS A 177 2.76 8.52 22.60
N ARG A 178 3.65 8.32 21.64
CA ARG A 178 5.11 8.55 21.77
C ARG A 178 5.54 9.89 21.17
N GLY A 179 4.71 10.44 20.28
CA GLY A 179 4.98 11.73 19.66
C GLY A 179 4.02 12.00 18.52
N GLU A 180 4.37 12.99 17.72
CA GLU A 180 3.72 13.32 16.47
C GLU A 180 4.72 13.96 15.52
N PHE A 181 4.39 13.96 14.23
CA PHE A 181 5.15 14.69 13.23
C PHE A 181 4.27 14.98 12.01
N VAL A 182 4.73 15.89 11.16
CA VAL A 182 4.04 16.28 9.92
C VAL A 182 4.82 15.72 8.73
N VAL A 183 4.13 14.96 7.89
CA VAL A 183 4.65 14.44 6.62
C VAL A 183 3.47 14.25 5.66
N ASP A 184 3.71 14.28 4.34
CA ASP A 184 2.68 14.09 3.32
C ASP A 184 1.41 14.95 3.53
N GLY A 185 1.62 16.19 3.98
CA GLY A 185 0.56 17.19 4.18
C GLY A 185 -0.36 16.96 5.38
N ALA A 186 -0.04 16.08 6.33
CA ALA A 186 -0.81 15.94 7.56
C ALA A 186 0.03 15.59 8.80
N THR A 187 -0.54 15.86 9.96
CA THR A 187 -0.04 15.36 11.23
C THR A 187 -0.31 13.86 11.35
N TYR A 188 0.69 13.13 11.82
CA TYR A 188 0.58 11.75 12.27
C TYR A 188 0.83 11.66 13.76
N PHE A 189 -0.05 10.99 14.50
CA PHE A 189 0.21 10.62 15.88
C PHE A 189 0.92 9.28 15.93
N ILE A 190 2.01 9.22 16.69
CA ILE A 190 2.85 8.02 16.83
C ILE A 190 2.46 7.29 18.10
N TYR A 191 2.18 5.99 18.00
CA TYR A 191 1.87 5.13 19.14
C TYR A 191 2.78 3.91 19.20
N GLU A 192 3.06 3.46 20.41
CA GLU A 192 3.68 2.16 20.69
C GLU A 192 2.77 1.38 21.63
N GLY A 193 2.44 0.14 21.27
CA GLY A 193 1.71 -0.82 22.12
C GLY A 193 2.41 -2.18 22.18
N THR A 194 1.90 -3.07 23.02
CA THR A 194 2.45 -4.44 23.16
C THR A 194 1.36 -5.49 22.94
N ARG A 195 1.62 -6.51 22.14
CA ARG A 195 0.76 -7.67 21.98
C ARG A 195 1.32 -8.80 22.83
N ASN A 196 0.58 -9.25 23.84
CA ASN A 196 1.02 -10.28 24.78
C ASN A 196 0.50 -11.66 24.36
N ASN A 197 1.41 -12.60 24.10
CA ASN A 197 1.11 -13.98 23.70
C ASN A 197 0.09 -14.06 22.56
N GLN A 198 0.34 -13.30 21.48
CA GLN A 198 -0.53 -13.22 20.31
C GLN A 198 0.10 -13.90 19.11
N PRO A 199 -0.70 -14.33 18.11
CA PRO A 199 -0.16 -14.80 16.85
C PRO A 199 0.75 -13.77 16.18
N SER A 200 1.88 -14.22 15.64
CA SER A 200 2.86 -13.42 14.92
C SER A 200 3.49 -14.24 13.79
N ILE A 201 4.37 -13.61 13.00
CA ILE A 201 5.15 -14.31 11.96
C ILE A 201 6.16 -15.33 12.52
N ASP A 202 6.46 -15.27 13.82
CA ASP A 202 7.32 -16.22 14.52
C ASP A 202 6.51 -17.13 15.48
N GLY A 203 5.22 -17.33 15.19
CA GLY A 203 4.30 -18.11 16.03
C GLY A 203 3.71 -17.26 17.17
N THR A 204 3.19 -17.90 18.21
CA THR A 204 2.64 -17.19 19.38
C THR A 204 3.78 -16.56 20.18
N SER A 205 3.81 -15.23 20.27
CA SER A 205 4.89 -14.50 20.93
C SER A 205 4.38 -13.22 21.60
N THR A 206 5.26 -12.54 22.34
CA THR A 206 5.02 -11.19 22.83
C THR A 206 5.88 -10.21 22.05
N PHE A 207 5.26 -9.21 21.43
CA PHE A 207 5.92 -8.29 20.50
C PHE A 207 5.35 -6.88 20.59
N LYS A 208 6.09 -5.91 20.06
CA LYS A 208 5.68 -4.51 20.01
C LYS A 208 4.93 -4.21 18.72
N GLN A 209 4.01 -3.26 18.82
CA GLN A 209 3.35 -2.67 17.66
C GLN A 209 3.66 -1.18 17.57
N PHE A 210 4.10 -0.73 16.39
CA PHE A 210 4.33 0.67 16.09
C PHE A 210 3.26 1.20 15.14
N PHE A 211 2.70 2.37 15.46
CA PHE A 211 1.68 3.00 14.64
C PHE A 211 2.07 4.44 14.32
N SER A 212 1.88 4.83 13.06
CA SER A 212 1.68 6.22 12.64
C SER A 212 0.23 6.36 12.21
N VAL A 213 -0.57 7.19 12.88
CA VAL A 213 -1.98 7.40 12.56
C VAL A 213 -2.18 8.78 11.95
N ARG A 214 -2.60 8.83 10.68
CA ARG A 214 -2.91 10.10 10.00
C ARG A 214 -4.12 10.76 10.65
N GLN A 215 -4.00 12.03 11.01
CA GLN A 215 -5.08 12.77 11.68
C GLN A 215 -6.15 13.27 10.71
N THR A 216 -5.80 13.43 9.43
CA THR A 216 -6.75 13.75 8.35
C THR A 216 -6.79 12.62 7.32
N ARG A 217 -7.83 11.80 7.41
CA ARG A 217 -8.02 10.64 6.52
C ARG A 217 -7.97 11.04 5.05
N ARG A 218 -7.41 10.15 4.23
CA ARG A 218 -7.43 10.28 2.77
C ARG A 218 -7.50 8.93 2.10
N GLN A 219 -8.01 8.93 0.87
CA GLN A 219 -8.18 7.73 0.05
C GLN A 219 -7.26 7.72 -1.18
N ALA A 220 -6.48 8.78 -1.36
CA ALA A 220 -5.47 8.87 -2.40
C ALA A 220 -4.30 9.73 -1.96
N GLY A 221 -3.12 9.49 -2.54
CA GLY A 221 -1.92 10.28 -2.36
C GLY A 221 -0.65 9.43 -2.30
N THR A 222 0.43 10.05 -1.84
CA THR A 222 1.74 9.41 -1.63
C THR A 222 2.02 9.26 -0.14
N ILE A 223 2.52 8.09 0.26
CA ILE A 223 3.05 7.80 1.60
C ILE A 223 4.57 7.74 1.51
N SER A 224 5.24 8.63 2.24
CA SER A 224 6.70 8.65 2.41
C SER A 224 7.12 7.66 3.50
N VAL A 225 7.04 6.36 3.21
CA VAL A 225 7.19 5.26 4.19
C VAL A 225 8.45 5.38 5.04
N THR A 226 9.59 5.68 4.40
CA THR A 226 10.88 5.81 5.12
C THR A 226 10.89 6.95 6.15
N GLU A 227 10.10 8.02 5.96
CA GLU A 227 10.02 9.12 6.94
C GLU A 227 9.34 8.67 8.24
N HIS A 228 8.37 7.76 8.16
CA HIS A 228 7.78 7.14 9.35
C HIS A 228 8.80 6.27 10.09
N PHE A 229 9.61 5.49 9.37
CA PHE A 229 10.65 4.66 9.96
C PHE A 229 11.71 5.50 10.67
N LYS A 230 12.18 6.57 10.04
CA LYS A 230 13.08 7.56 10.65
C LYS A 230 12.47 8.16 11.91
N LYS A 231 11.19 8.58 11.85
CA LYS A 231 10.54 9.19 13.01
C LYS A 231 10.38 8.23 14.18
N TRP A 232 10.05 6.96 13.92
CA TRP A 232 10.03 5.94 14.96
C TRP A 232 11.43 5.76 15.58
N ASP A 233 12.46 5.70 14.75
CA ASP A 233 13.85 5.55 15.20
C ASP A 233 14.31 6.71 16.11
N GLU A 234 13.96 7.96 15.76
CA GLU A 234 14.18 9.17 16.57
C GLU A 234 13.50 9.10 17.94
N LEU A 235 12.31 8.48 18.02
CA LEU A 235 11.54 8.32 19.25
C LEU A 235 11.96 7.08 20.07
N GLY A 236 13.04 6.42 19.66
CA GLY A 236 13.56 5.20 20.29
C GLY A 236 12.78 3.93 19.95
N MET A 237 11.86 3.97 18.99
CA MET A 237 11.07 2.84 18.52
C MET A 237 11.84 2.13 17.40
N LYS A 238 12.80 1.29 17.79
CA LYS A 238 13.73 0.64 16.86
C LYS A 238 13.03 -0.51 16.11
N LEU A 239 13.05 -0.44 14.76
CA LEU A 239 12.54 -1.52 13.90
C LEU A 239 13.46 -2.75 13.87
N GLY A 240 14.70 -2.64 14.36
CA GLY A 240 15.68 -3.73 14.34
C GLY A 240 16.45 -3.82 13.03
N SER A 241 17.13 -4.94 12.82
CA SER A 241 18.08 -5.13 11.72
C SER A 241 17.54 -5.92 10.54
N SER A 242 16.32 -6.45 10.60
CA SER A 242 15.81 -7.30 9.52
C SER A 242 14.35 -7.04 9.16
N MET A 243 14.13 -6.22 8.13
CA MET A 243 12.79 -5.96 7.61
C MET A 243 12.20 -7.23 6.96
N TYR A 244 10.94 -7.53 7.28
CA TYR A 244 10.22 -8.70 6.74
C TYR A 244 9.43 -8.34 5.48
N GLU A 245 8.65 -7.27 5.52
CA GLU A 245 7.80 -6.83 4.40
C GLU A 245 7.46 -5.34 4.53
N ALA A 246 7.02 -4.73 3.43
CA ALA A 246 6.35 -3.43 3.40
C ALA A 246 5.24 -3.48 2.35
N LYS A 247 4.00 -3.61 2.81
CA LYS A 247 2.83 -3.84 1.96
C LYS A 247 1.72 -2.86 2.27
N PHE A 248 0.90 -2.56 1.27
CA PHE A 248 -0.37 -1.88 1.48
C PHE A 248 -1.37 -2.92 1.96
N LYS A 249 -2.10 -2.61 3.04
CA LYS A 249 -2.98 -3.53 3.73
C LYS A 249 -4.35 -2.90 3.94
N ILE A 250 -5.37 -3.75 3.84
CA ILE A 250 -6.67 -3.58 4.49
C ILE A 250 -6.80 -4.61 5.61
N GLU A 251 -7.12 -4.15 6.82
CA GLU A 251 -7.50 -4.97 7.96
C GLU A 251 -8.94 -4.65 8.39
N ALA A 252 -9.76 -5.67 8.59
CA ALA A 252 -11.16 -5.58 8.99
C ALA A 252 -11.45 -6.56 10.13
N GLY A 253 -11.71 -6.06 11.33
CA GLY A 253 -12.01 -6.88 12.52
C GLY A 253 -13.25 -7.77 12.36
N GLY A 254 -14.20 -7.38 11.51
CA GLY A 254 -15.41 -8.14 11.19
C GLY A 254 -16.27 -7.47 10.13
N GLY A 255 -17.59 -7.68 10.19
CA GLY A 255 -18.56 -7.06 9.29
C GLY A 255 -18.49 -7.57 7.84
N ARG A 256 -19.13 -6.85 6.92
CA ARG A 256 -19.15 -7.16 5.48
C ARG A 256 -18.88 -5.88 4.69
N GLY A 257 -17.80 -5.88 3.91
CA GLY A 257 -17.36 -4.70 3.20
C GLY A 257 -16.35 -5.02 2.12
N TRP A 258 -15.84 -3.97 1.49
CA TRP A 258 -14.86 -4.04 0.44
C TRP A 258 -13.96 -2.81 0.41
N LEU A 259 -12.77 -2.99 -0.16
CA LEU A 259 -11.84 -1.93 -0.52
C LEU A 259 -11.33 -2.21 -1.93
N ASP A 260 -11.22 -1.18 -2.76
CA ASP A 260 -10.84 -1.28 -4.16
C ASP A 260 -9.75 -0.27 -4.47
N LEU A 261 -8.50 -0.73 -4.51
CA LEU A 261 -7.37 0.09 -4.92
C LEU A 261 -7.35 0.17 -6.45
N THR A 262 -7.76 1.31 -6.99
CA THR A 262 -7.68 1.60 -8.43
C THR A 262 -6.24 1.88 -8.86
N TYR A 263 -5.42 2.35 -7.93
CA TYR A 263 -3.99 2.58 -8.13
C TYR A 263 -3.22 2.22 -6.88
N LEU A 264 -2.14 1.47 -7.05
CA LEU A 264 -1.16 1.19 -6.02
C LEU A 264 0.18 0.88 -6.69
N THR A 265 1.18 1.69 -6.40
CA THR A 265 2.57 1.43 -6.81
C THR A 265 3.52 1.69 -5.66
N PHE A 266 4.58 0.89 -5.61
CA PHE A 266 5.70 1.11 -4.72
C PHE A 266 6.94 1.45 -5.53
N TYR A 267 7.73 2.39 -5.03
CA TYR A 267 9.01 2.74 -5.63
C TYR A 267 10.01 3.16 -4.56
N GLN A 268 11.29 3.09 -4.93
CA GLN A 268 12.42 3.45 -4.08
C GLN A 268 13.26 4.48 -4.82
N LYS A 269 13.64 5.57 -4.15
CA LYS A 269 14.54 6.60 -4.68
C LYS A 269 15.58 6.98 -3.64
N ASP A 270 16.72 7.46 -4.11
CA ASP A 270 17.80 7.99 -3.25
C ASP A 270 17.34 9.22 -2.45
#